data_AF-A0A3D0N3R2-F1
#
_entry.id   AF-A0A3D0N3R2-F1
#
_cell.length_a   1.000
_cell.length_b   1.000
_cell.length_c   1.000
_cell.angle_alpha   90.00
_cell.angle_beta   90.00
_cell.angle_gamma   90.00
#
_symmetry.space_group_name_H-M   'P 1'
#
loop_
_entity.id
_entity.type
_entity.pdbx_description
1 polymer ?
#
loop_
_entity_poly.entity_id
_entity_poly.type
_entity_poly.pdbx_seq_one_letter_code
_entity_poly.pdbx_strand_id
1 'polypeptide(L)'
;MALGSLMAGLALASARLGLVHGLAHPLGSLYHLPHGQVCGALLPWVMEFNTPAAREQYARLMQAIGICGNTGDLLDWISGLVGDLGAAVDFAQAGLNRDDFARIIPPTLASGSTKHNPRPVDEPALRALLERLIA
;
A
#
# COMPACT_ATOMS: atom_id res chain seq x y z
N MET A 1 -8.27 -10.35 16.92
CA MET A 1 -8.60 -9.57 15.70
C MET A 1 -9.53 -8.39 15.96
N ALA A 2 -10.72 -8.56 16.55
CA ALA A 2 -11.71 -7.47 16.70
C ALA A 2 -11.18 -6.20 17.39
N LEU A 3 -10.51 -6.33 18.54
CA LEU A 3 -9.93 -5.18 19.26
C LEU A 3 -8.85 -4.46 18.43
N GLY A 4 -7.97 -5.21 17.76
CA GLY A 4 -6.93 -4.65 16.90
C GLY A 4 -7.52 -3.88 15.72
N SER A 5 -8.56 -4.43 15.09
CA SER A 5 -9.29 -3.75 14.01
C SER A 5 -9.97 -2.46 14.48
N LEU A 6 -10.58 -2.46 15.68
CA LEU A 6 -11.15 -1.26 16.28
C LEU A 6 -10.09 -0.18 16.53
N MET A 7 -8.95 -0.56 17.14
CA MET A 7 -7.84 0.36 17.40
C MET A 7 -7.26 0.95 16.11
N ALA A 8 -7.11 0.12 15.06
CA ALA A 8 -6.72 0.59 13.75
C ALA A 8 -7.74 1.61 13.20
N GLY A 9 -9.04 1.32 13.28
CA GLY A 9 -10.10 2.24 12.85
C GLY A 9 -10.03 3.61 13.53
N LEU A 10 -9.79 3.64 14.85
CA LEU A 10 -9.63 4.88 15.61
C LEU A 10 -8.40 5.68 15.16
N ALA A 11 -7.27 5.00 14.92
CA ALA A 11 -6.06 5.63 14.41
C ALA A 11 -6.29 6.24 13.02
N LEU A 12 -6.88 5.48 12.09
CA LEU A 12 -7.14 5.92 10.71
C LEU A 12 -8.14 7.08 10.63
N ALA A 13 -9.15 7.09 11.51
CA ALA A 13 -10.11 8.18 11.60
C ALA A 13 -9.45 9.53 11.96
N SER A 14 -8.37 9.49 12.74
CA SER A 14 -7.66 10.67 13.23
C SER A 14 -6.47 11.07 12.35
N ALA A 15 -5.66 10.09 11.94
CA ALA A 15 -4.42 10.30 11.22
C ALA A 15 -4.55 10.22 9.69
N ARG A 16 -5.75 9.87 9.19
CA ARG A 16 -6.00 9.56 7.77
C ARG A 16 -5.21 8.32 7.33
N LEU A 17 -5.02 8.20 6.03
CA LEU A 17 -4.45 7.05 5.32
C LEU A 17 -3.36 7.54 4.36
N GLY A 18 -2.89 6.67 3.47
CA GLY A 18 -1.87 7.00 2.48
C GLY A 18 -2.14 6.40 1.11
N LEU A 19 -1.06 6.25 0.34
CA LEU A 19 -1.11 5.82 -1.06
C LEU A 19 -1.72 4.43 -1.27
N VAL A 20 -1.63 3.50 -0.30
CA VAL A 20 -2.29 2.17 -0.37
C VAL A 20 -3.78 2.33 -0.69
N HIS A 21 -4.50 3.15 0.09
CA HIS A 21 -5.93 3.34 -0.14
C HIS A 21 -6.21 4.23 -1.35
N GLY A 22 -5.29 5.15 -1.67
CA GLY A 22 -5.34 5.94 -2.90
C GLY A 22 -5.40 5.06 -4.15
N LEU A 23 -4.57 4.02 -4.20
CA LEU A 23 -4.50 3.04 -5.29
C LEU A 23 -5.57 1.95 -5.21
N ALA A 24 -5.93 1.52 -4.00
CA ALA A 24 -6.86 0.42 -3.82
C ALA A 24 -8.25 0.71 -4.38
N HIS A 25 -8.69 1.97 -4.38
CA HIS A 25 -9.99 2.36 -4.96
C HIS A 25 -10.03 2.16 -6.49
N PRO A 26 -9.17 2.80 -7.31
CA PRO A 26 -9.20 2.61 -8.75
C PRO A 26 -8.86 1.17 -9.15
N LEU A 27 -7.87 0.52 -8.51
CA LEU A 27 -7.54 -0.87 -8.83
C LEU A 27 -8.66 -1.85 -8.48
N GLY A 28 -9.24 -1.74 -7.28
CA GLY A 28 -10.38 -2.58 -6.88
C GLY A 28 -11.61 -2.39 -7.77
N SER A 29 -11.87 -1.15 -8.20
CA SER A 29 -12.98 -0.82 -9.10
C SER A 29 -12.77 -1.37 -10.52
N LEU A 30 -11.59 -1.17 -11.09
CA LEU A 30 -11.27 -1.57 -12.47
C LEU A 30 -11.19 -3.08 -12.66
N TYR A 31 -10.64 -3.79 -11.67
CA TYR A 31 -10.39 -5.25 -11.77
C TYR A 31 -11.32 -6.08 -10.89
N HIS A 32 -12.36 -5.46 -10.31
CA HIS A 32 -13.35 -6.12 -9.46
C HIS A 32 -12.73 -6.93 -8.29
N LEU A 33 -11.65 -6.41 -7.72
CA LEU A 33 -10.92 -7.06 -6.63
C LEU A 33 -11.44 -6.61 -5.26
N PRO A 34 -11.56 -7.53 -4.27
CA PRO A 34 -11.94 -7.17 -2.90
C PRO A 34 -11.00 -6.14 -2.29
N HIS A 35 -11.56 -5.07 -1.71
CA HIS A 35 -10.77 -3.92 -1.23
C HIS A 35 -9.67 -4.31 -0.24
N GLY A 36 -9.97 -5.16 0.75
CA GLY A 36 -8.98 -5.61 1.73
C GLY A 36 -7.83 -6.39 1.11
N GLN A 37 -8.11 -7.19 0.07
CA GLN A 37 -7.10 -7.96 -0.67
C GLN A 37 -6.17 -7.01 -1.44
N VAL A 38 -6.73 -6.03 -2.16
CA VAL A 38 -5.92 -5.02 -2.87
C VAL A 38 -5.07 -4.21 -1.91
N CYS A 39 -5.62 -3.78 -0.78
CA CYS A 39 -4.86 -3.06 0.26
C CYS A 39 -3.69 -3.90 0.81
N GLY A 40 -3.91 -5.19 1.06
CA GLY A 40 -2.87 -6.12 1.50
C GLY A 40 -1.77 -6.30 0.46
N ALA A 41 -2.14 -6.59 -0.80
CA ALA A 41 -1.20 -6.78 -1.90
C ALA A 41 -0.35 -5.53 -2.18
N LEU A 42 -0.90 -4.33 -2.04
CA LEU A 42 -0.18 -3.06 -2.26
C LEU A 42 0.72 -2.66 -1.09
N LEU A 43 0.45 -3.17 0.12
CA LEU A 43 1.11 -2.71 1.34
C LEU A 43 2.65 -2.77 1.26
N PRO A 44 3.31 -3.89 0.89
CA PRO A 44 4.77 -3.94 0.83
C PRO A 44 5.34 -2.94 -0.18
N TRP A 45 4.75 -2.82 -1.37
CA TRP A 45 5.19 -1.90 -2.42
C TRP A 45 5.10 -0.43 -2.00
N VAL A 46 4.00 -0.04 -1.35
CA VAL A 46 3.82 1.33 -0.87
C VAL A 46 4.68 1.60 0.36
N MET A 47 4.92 0.60 1.21
CA MET A 47 5.87 0.75 2.32
C MET A 47 7.29 0.98 1.80
N GLU A 48 7.71 0.22 0.80
CA GLU A 48 9.01 0.42 0.16
C GLU A 48 9.11 1.84 -0.44
N PHE A 49 8.10 2.28 -1.18
CA PHE A 49 8.00 3.65 -1.71
C PHE A 49 8.13 4.71 -0.60
N ASN A 50 7.52 4.48 0.56
CA ASN A 50 7.51 5.42 1.68
C ASN A 50 8.78 5.37 2.56
N THR A 51 9.65 4.36 2.39
CA THR A 51 10.89 4.19 3.17
C THR A 51 11.68 5.48 3.36
N PRO A 52 11.92 6.34 2.33
CA PRO A 52 12.68 7.58 2.51
C PRO A 52 12.07 8.57 3.52
N ALA A 53 10.74 8.55 3.71
CA ALA A 53 10.01 9.47 4.57
C ALA A 53 9.45 8.82 5.86
N ALA A 54 9.59 7.50 6.03
CA ALA A 54 8.93 6.73 7.09
C ALA A 54 9.88 5.89 7.96
N ARG A 55 11.21 6.11 7.89
CA ARG A 55 12.21 5.28 8.58
C ARG A 55 11.98 5.17 10.09
N GLU A 56 11.72 6.28 10.75
CA GLU A 56 11.48 6.29 12.21
C GLU A 56 10.19 5.57 12.59
N GLN A 57 9.14 5.75 11.79
CA GLN A 57 7.84 5.08 11.97
C GLN A 57 8.01 3.58 11.80
N TYR A 58 8.80 3.14 10.81
CA TYR A 58 9.10 1.72 10.57
C TYR A 58 9.97 1.13 11.67
N ALA A 59 10.96 1.85 12.21
CA ALA A 59 11.72 1.41 13.36
C ALA A 59 10.82 1.18 14.59
N ARG A 60 9.88 2.10 14.86
CA ARG A 60 8.89 1.92 15.94
C ARG A 60 7.95 0.75 15.69
N LEU A 61 7.50 0.56 14.45
CA LEU A 61 6.66 -0.58 14.07
C LEU A 61 7.41 -1.90 14.30
N MET A 62 8.65 -2.02 13.82
CA MET A 62 9.50 -3.19 14.00
C MET A 62 9.69 -3.53 15.48
N GLN A 63 9.96 -2.52 16.32
CA GLN A 63 10.03 -2.70 17.77
C GLN A 63 8.73 -3.25 18.35
N ALA A 64 7.57 -2.74 17.91
CA ALA A 64 6.27 -3.15 18.42
C ALA A 64 5.88 -4.58 18.02
N ILE A 65 6.32 -5.05 16.84
CA ILE A 65 6.02 -6.40 16.33
C ILE A 65 7.17 -7.39 16.51
N GLY A 66 8.27 -6.98 17.18
CA GLY A 66 9.38 -7.86 17.54
C GLY A 66 10.31 -8.23 16.38
N ILE A 67 10.41 -7.38 15.35
CA ILE A 67 11.35 -7.58 14.23
C ILE A 67 12.66 -6.86 14.53
N CYS A 68 13.76 -7.60 14.48
CA CYS A 68 15.12 -7.06 14.53
C CYS A 68 15.66 -6.88 13.11
N GLY A 69 16.47 -5.84 12.87
CA GLY A 69 17.12 -5.62 11.57
C GLY A 69 16.89 -4.22 11.02
N ASN A 70 16.65 -4.14 9.71
CA ASN A 70 16.43 -2.91 8.95
C ASN A 70 15.07 -2.91 8.22
N THR A 71 14.75 -1.83 7.51
CA THR A 71 13.48 -1.71 6.79
C THR A 71 13.25 -2.81 5.75
N GLY A 72 14.30 -3.35 5.13
CA GLY A 72 14.18 -4.51 4.23
C GLY A 72 13.59 -5.73 4.94
N ASP A 73 14.07 -6.05 6.15
CA ASP A 73 13.55 -7.17 6.95
C ASP A 73 12.06 -6.98 7.30
N LEU A 74 11.64 -5.74 7.54
CA LEU A 74 10.22 -5.41 7.73
C LEU A 74 9.40 -5.63 6.45
N LEU A 75 9.90 -5.22 5.29
CA LEU A 75 9.21 -5.40 4.01
C LEU A 75 9.08 -6.87 3.64
N ASP A 76 10.12 -7.66 3.88
CA ASP A 76 10.11 -9.11 3.66
C ASP A 76 9.10 -9.79 4.60
N TRP A 77 9.08 -9.40 5.87
CA TRP A 77 8.11 -9.93 6.83
C TRP A 77 6.66 -9.58 6.46
N ILE A 78 6.39 -8.32 6.05
CA ILE A 78 5.07 -7.90 5.59
C ILE A 78 4.65 -8.66 4.34
N SER A 79 5.57 -8.87 3.39
CA SER A 79 5.30 -9.63 2.16
C SER A 79 4.98 -11.09 2.46
N GLY A 80 5.73 -11.72 3.38
CA GLY A 80 5.44 -13.06 3.89
C GLY A 80 4.06 -13.15 4.54
N LEU A 81 3.73 -12.21 5.44
CA LEU A 81 2.42 -12.15 6.08
C LEU A 81 1.27 -12.01 5.07
N VAL A 82 1.42 -11.18 4.05
CA VAL A 82 0.42 -11.02 2.98
C VAL A 82 0.23 -12.33 2.21
N GLY A 83 1.31 -13.07 1.96
CA GLY A 83 1.28 -14.40 1.36
C GLY A 83 0.55 -15.42 2.25
N ASP A 84 0.90 -15.50 3.53
CA ASP A 84 0.30 -16.42 4.50
C ASP A 84 -1.21 -16.19 4.68
N LEU A 85 -1.65 -14.93 4.58
CA LEU A 85 -3.06 -14.54 4.65
C LEU A 85 -3.82 -14.75 3.34
N GLY A 86 -3.17 -15.18 2.26
CA GLY A 86 -3.79 -15.34 0.94
C GLY A 86 -4.24 -14.01 0.31
N ALA A 87 -3.65 -12.89 0.76
CA ALA A 87 -4.00 -11.55 0.29
C ALA A 87 -3.11 -11.07 -0.86
N ALA A 88 -2.11 -11.87 -1.26
CA ALA A 88 -1.28 -11.58 -2.42
C ALA A 88 -2.13 -11.49 -3.70
N VAL A 89 -1.80 -10.54 -4.56
CA VAL A 89 -2.41 -10.35 -5.87
C VAL A 89 -1.29 -10.19 -6.89
N ASP A 90 -1.33 -11.00 -7.93
CA ASP A 90 -0.58 -10.73 -9.16
C ASP A 90 -1.42 -9.76 -10.01
N PHE A 91 -1.03 -8.48 -10.03
CA PHE A 91 -1.79 -7.45 -10.72
C PHE A 91 -1.75 -7.62 -12.24
N ALA A 92 -0.66 -8.16 -12.80
CA ALA A 92 -0.58 -8.46 -14.23
C ALA A 92 -1.57 -9.57 -14.62
N GLN A 93 -1.64 -10.65 -13.83
CA GLN A 93 -2.64 -11.70 -14.03
C GLN A 93 -4.08 -11.23 -13.78
N ALA A 94 -4.28 -10.26 -12.88
CA ALA A 94 -5.56 -9.61 -12.67
C ALA A 94 -5.98 -8.67 -13.83
N GLY A 95 -5.10 -8.44 -14.81
CA GLY A 95 -5.38 -7.67 -16.02
C GLY A 95 -4.83 -6.24 -16.01
N LEU A 96 -4.08 -5.83 -14.97
CA LEU A 96 -3.43 -4.52 -14.96
C LEU A 96 -2.41 -4.42 -16.08
N ASN A 97 -2.57 -3.38 -16.89
CA ASN A 97 -1.67 -3.06 -17.99
C ASN A 97 -1.46 -1.54 -18.08
N ARG A 98 -0.53 -1.12 -18.94
CA ARG A 98 -0.13 0.29 -19.07
C ARG A 98 -1.24 1.20 -19.60
N ASP A 99 -2.18 0.68 -20.38
CA ASP A 99 -3.25 1.49 -20.97
C ASP A 99 -4.24 1.97 -19.91
N ASP A 100 -4.37 1.23 -18.81
CA ASP A 100 -5.21 1.61 -17.67
C ASP A 100 -4.59 2.70 -16.78
N PHE A 101 -3.31 3.05 -16.96
CA PHE A 101 -2.65 4.03 -16.09
C PHE A 101 -3.31 5.41 -16.17
N ALA A 102 -3.81 5.79 -17.35
CA ALA A 102 -4.56 7.04 -17.54
C ALA A 102 -5.87 7.09 -16.73
N ARG A 103 -6.41 5.92 -16.36
CA ARG A 103 -7.63 5.78 -15.53
C ARG A 103 -7.30 5.64 -14.04
N ILE A 104 -6.08 5.22 -13.70
CA ILE A 104 -5.65 4.96 -12.31
C ILE A 104 -4.98 6.19 -11.69
N ILE A 105 -4.07 6.84 -12.41
CA ILE A 105 -3.19 7.89 -11.88
C ILE A 105 -4.00 9.12 -11.41
N PRO A 106 -4.86 9.75 -12.24
CA PRO A 106 -5.58 10.95 -11.83
C PRO A 106 -6.44 10.78 -10.56
N PRO A 107 -7.30 9.74 -10.43
CA PRO A 107 -8.08 9.56 -9.21
C PRO A 107 -7.20 9.18 -8.00
N THR A 108 -6.09 8.47 -8.21
CA THR A 108 -5.14 8.17 -7.13
C THR A 108 -4.53 9.46 -6.57
N LEU A 109 -4.07 10.36 -7.43
CA LEU A 109 -3.48 11.65 -7.02
C LEU A 109 -4.53 12.59 -6.38
N ALA A 110 -5.77 12.55 -6.87
CA ALA A 110 -6.87 13.35 -6.32
C ALA A 110 -7.35 12.85 -4.94
N SER A 111 -7.08 11.58 -4.60
CA SER A 111 -7.57 10.93 -3.38
C SER A 111 -7.13 11.67 -2.11
N GLY A 112 -8.08 11.86 -1.18
CA GLY A 112 -7.80 12.41 0.14
C GLY A 112 -6.77 11.60 0.93
N SER A 113 -6.73 10.27 0.76
CA SER A 113 -5.75 9.40 1.39
C SER A 113 -4.35 9.66 0.85
N THR A 114 -4.18 9.75 -0.47
CA THR A 114 -2.87 10.03 -1.10
C THR A 114 -2.29 11.36 -0.66
N LYS A 115 -3.13 12.38 -0.45
CA LYS A 115 -2.70 13.71 0.04
C LYS A 115 -2.08 13.68 1.44
N HIS A 116 -2.37 12.66 2.24
CA HIS A 116 -1.81 12.48 3.58
C HIS A 116 -0.68 11.43 3.62
N ASN A 117 -0.24 10.93 2.47
CA ASN A 117 0.89 10.00 2.40
C ASN A 117 2.19 10.69 2.86
N PRO A 118 3.04 10.03 3.68
CA PRO A 118 4.22 10.67 4.28
C PRO A 118 5.26 11.12 3.25
N ARG A 119 5.34 10.42 2.11
CA ARG A 119 6.12 10.84 0.95
C ARG A 119 5.19 11.51 -0.06
N PRO A 120 5.49 12.73 -0.54
CA PRO A 120 4.74 13.34 -1.65
C PRO A 120 4.65 12.39 -2.85
N VAL A 121 3.47 12.30 -3.44
CA VAL A 121 3.19 11.44 -4.59
C VAL A 121 2.91 12.31 -5.80
N ASP A 122 3.76 12.21 -6.82
CA ASP A 122 3.56 12.82 -8.13
C ASP A 122 3.28 11.74 -9.19
N GLU A 123 2.87 12.19 -10.37
CA GLU A 123 2.57 11.27 -11.49
C GLU A 123 3.77 10.40 -11.90
N PRO A 124 5.00 10.94 -12.08
CA PRO A 124 6.14 10.11 -12.45
C PRO A 124 6.43 9.00 -11.44
N ALA A 125 6.41 9.30 -10.15
CA ALA A 125 6.69 8.30 -9.13
C ALA A 125 5.56 7.28 -9.01
N LEU A 126 4.30 7.70 -9.16
CA LEU A 126 3.16 6.80 -9.19
C LEU A 126 3.19 5.86 -10.40
N ARG A 127 3.52 6.39 -11.59
CA ARG A 127 3.71 5.59 -12.80
C ARG A 127 4.79 4.54 -12.61
N ALA A 128 5.96 4.92 -12.09
CA ALA A 128 7.05 3.98 -11.82
C ALA A 128 6.63 2.88 -10.84
N LEU A 129 5.84 3.21 -9.81
CA LEU A 129 5.29 2.20 -8.90
C LEU A 129 4.32 1.25 -9.61
N LEU A 130 3.41 1.76 -10.45
CA LEU A 130 2.50 0.92 -11.24
C LEU A 130 3.24 0.01 -12.24
N GLU A 131 4.32 0.50 -12.85
CA GLU A 131 5.17 -0.32 -13.73
C GLU A 131 5.80 -1.49 -12.97
N ARG A 132 6.22 -1.28 -11.72
CA ARG A 132 6.77 -2.34 -10.87
C ARG A 132 5.73 -3.37 -10.44
N LEU A 133 4.45 -3.02 -10.36
CA LEU A 133 3.37 -3.96 -10.03
C LEU A 133 3.08 -4.97 -11.15
N ILE A 134 3.54 -4.70 -12.37
CA ILE A 134 3.32 -5.54 -13.56
C ILE A 134 4.62 -6.06 -14.18
N ALA A 135 5.75 -5.89 -13.49
CA ALA A 135 7.06 -6.38 -13.89
C ALA A 135 7.31 -7.77 -13.32
#